data_AF-A0AAV8ZKX7-F1
#
_entry.id   AF-A0AAV8ZKX7-F1
#
_cell.length_a   1.000
_cell.length_b   1.000
_cell.length_c   1.000
_cell.angle_alpha   90.00
_cell.angle_beta   90.00
_cell.angle_gamma   90.00
#
_symmetry.space_group_name_H-M   'P 1'
#
loop_
_entity.id
_entity.type
_entity.pdbx_description
1 polymer ?
#
loop_
_entity_poly.entity_id
_entity_poly.type
_entity_poly.pdbx_seq_one_letter_code
_entity_poly.pdbx_strand_id
1 'polypeptide(L)'
;MDLIFEILRIYECGLKLEFIEGELLKFVPNIVDFINLYLRNPNTNENFHLRHNKDDWKGTIEAIDDIEENIWCPELGIKGKVDVSIKTAFNTMPLELKTGRASVSLEHRGQVMMYIMMMNKLGYNVPSGLLLYLR
;
A
#
# COMPACT_ATOMS: atom_id res chain seq x y z
N MET A 1 1.09 -9.78 -14.50
CA MET A 1 2.26 -8.90 -14.74
C MET A 1 3.36 -9.80 -15.32
N ASP A 2 3.84 -9.54 -16.54
CA ASP A 2 4.68 -10.47 -17.30
C ASP A 2 6.16 -10.11 -17.15
N LEU A 3 6.96 -11.03 -16.59
CA LEU A 3 8.40 -10.87 -16.33
C LEU A 3 9.21 -10.48 -17.59
N ILE A 4 8.77 -10.93 -18.76
CA ILE A 4 9.40 -10.61 -20.05
C ILE A 4 9.35 -9.11 -20.35
N PHE A 5 8.24 -8.43 -20.03
CA PHE A 5 8.11 -6.99 -20.27
C PHE A 5 9.04 -6.16 -19.37
N GLU A 6 9.25 -6.57 -18.12
CA GLU A 6 10.16 -5.86 -17.22
C GLU A 6 11.62 -6.01 -17.65
N ILE A 7 12.03 -7.20 -18.09
CA ILE A 7 13.37 -7.42 -18.64
C ILE A 7 13.59 -6.58 -19.92
N LEU A 8 12.59 -6.51 -20.81
CA LEU A 8 12.66 -5.66 -21.99
C LEU A 8 12.79 -4.18 -21.65
N ARG A 9 12.06 -3.68 -20.64
CA ARG A 9 12.19 -2.28 -20.19
C ARG A 9 13.57 -1.96 -19.64
N ILE A 10 14.17 -2.88 -18.87
CA ILE A 10 15.53 -2.73 -18.36
C ILE A 10 16.52 -2.62 -19.53
N TYR A 11 16.33 -3.47 -20.54
CA TYR A 11 17.13 -3.45 -21.77
C TYR A 11 16.95 -2.15 -22.58
N GLU A 12 15.72 -1.70 -22.81
CA GLU A 12 15.40 -0.46 -23.55
C GLU A 12 16.00 0.78 -22.89
N CYS A 13 16.03 0.82 -21.55
CA CYS A 13 16.64 1.90 -20.79
C CYS A 13 18.19 1.83 -20.75
N GLY A 14 18.80 0.78 -21.31
CA GLY A 14 20.25 0.56 -21.26
C GLY A 14 20.78 0.33 -19.85
N LEU A 15 19.92 -0.11 -18.93
CA LEU A 15 20.26 -0.33 -17.53
C LEU A 15 20.79 -1.74 -17.32
N LYS A 16 21.70 -1.87 -16.35
CA LYS A 16 22.20 -3.17 -15.90
C LYS A 16 21.29 -3.72 -14.81
N LEU A 17 21.14 -5.03 -14.76
CA LEU A 17 20.30 -5.69 -13.76
C LEU A 17 20.79 -5.41 -12.33
N GLU A 18 22.11 -5.39 -12.12
CA GLU A 18 22.72 -5.13 -10.82
C GLU A 18 22.41 -3.72 -10.30
N PHE A 19 22.26 -2.75 -11.22
CA PHE A 19 21.87 -1.40 -10.85
C PHE A 19 20.41 -1.36 -10.36
N ILE A 20 19.50 -2.06 -11.06
CA ILE A 20 18.09 -2.15 -10.66
C ILE A 20 17.94 -2.87 -9.31
N GLU A 21 18.67 -3.97 -9.12
CA GLU A 21 18.71 -4.68 -7.84
C GLU A 21 19.15 -3.74 -6.71
N GLY A 22 20.21 -2.95 -6.93
CA GLY A 22 20.67 -1.94 -5.97
C GLY A 22 19.62 -0.86 -5.64
N GLU A 23 18.80 -0.44 -6.60
CA GLU A 23 17.69 0.49 -6.35
C GLU A 23 16.53 -0.18 -5.60
N LEU A 24 16.17 -1.43 -5.95
CA LEU A 24 15.09 -2.18 -5.30
C LEU A 24 15.41 -2.51 -3.84
N LEU A 25 16.68 -2.83 -3.54
CA LEU A 25 17.13 -3.13 -2.17
C LEU A 25 16.94 -1.95 -1.21
N LYS A 26 16.87 -0.71 -1.71
CA LYS A 26 16.62 0.48 -0.88
C LYS A 26 15.22 0.49 -0.26
N PHE A 27 14.25 -0.20 -0.86
CA PHE A 27 12.88 -0.26 -0.36
C PHE A 27 12.68 -1.34 0.69
N VAL A 28 13.58 -2.34 0.76
CA VAL A 28 13.45 -3.51 1.64
C VAL A 28 13.33 -3.14 3.13
N PRO A 29 14.14 -2.21 3.69
CA PRO A 29 14.02 -1.85 5.11
C PRO A 29 12.63 -1.35 5.48
N ASN A 30 12.06 -0.46 4.67
CA ASN A 30 10.73 0.12 4.93
C ASN A 30 9.61 -0.92 4.81
N ILE A 31 9.75 -1.89 3.90
CA ILE A 31 8.81 -3.03 3.79
C ILE A 31 8.88 -3.89 5.05
N VAL A 32 10.09 -4.21 5.53
CA VAL A 32 10.29 -5.01 6.74
C VAL A 32 9.73 -4.28 7.96
N ASP A 33 9.97 -2.98 8.10
CA ASP A 33 9.44 -2.16 9.19
C ASP A 33 7.91 -2.12 9.16
N PHE A 34 7.30 -1.95 7.98
CA PHE A 34 5.85 -2.00 7.81
C PHE A 34 5.26 -3.34 8.26
N ILE A 35 5.87 -4.46 7.83
CA ILE A 35 5.43 -5.82 8.21
C ILE A 35 5.53 -6.00 9.73
N ASN A 36 6.66 -5.58 10.32
CA ASN A 36 6.88 -5.70 11.75
C ASN A 36 5.91 -4.85 12.57
N LEU A 37 5.52 -3.68 12.07
CA LEU A 37 4.64 -2.76 12.77
C LEU A 37 3.16 -3.15 12.68
N TYR A 38 2.70 -3.58 11.51
CA TYR A 38 1.26 -3.73 11.24
C TYR A 38 0.78 -5.17 11.07
N LEU A 39 1.64 -6.13 10.72
CA LEU A 39 1.23 -7.53 10.47
C LEU A 39 1.66 -8.48 11.61
N ARG A 40 2.66 -8.12 12.42
CA ARG A 40 3.08 -8.96 13.55
C ARG A 40 2.10 -8.87 14.72
N ASN A 41 1.89 -10.01 15.35
CA ASN A 41 1.01 -10.14 16.51
C ASN A 41 1.68 -9.53 17.76
N PRO A 42 1.02 -8.62 18.50
CA PRO A 42 1.57 -8.04 19.73
C PRO A 42 1.87 -9.07 20.84
N ASN A 43 1.40 -10.32 20.71
CA ASN A 43 1.67 -11.40 21.67
C ASN A 43 3.05 -12.05 21.52
N THR A 44 3.84 -11.70 20.50
CA THR A 44 5.25 -12.13 20.45
C THR A 44 6.07 -11.21 21.37
N ASN A 45 6.72 -11.79 22.39
CA ASN A 45 7.57 -11.11 23.38
C ASN A 45 8.86 -10.45 22.81
N GLU A 46 8.86 -10.11 21.52
CA GLU A 46 9.94 -9.38 20.88
C GLU A 46 9.73 -7.88 21.12
N ASN A 47 10.54 -7.29 22.01
CA ASN A 47 10.57 -5.86 22.29
C ASN A 47 11.10 -5.07 21.08
N PHE A 48 10.34 -5.03 19.98
CA PHE A 48 10.65 -4.20 18.84
C PHE A 48 10.00 -2.83 19.06
N HIS A 49 10.75 -1.88 19.61
CA HIS A 49 10.31 -0.50 19.78
C HIS A 49 10.29 0.25 18.44
N LEU A 50 9.57 -0.25 17.43
CA LEU A 50 9.19 0.60 16.31
C LEU A 50 8.11 1.55 16.82
N ARG A 51 8.51 2.79 17.06
CA ARG A 51 7.57 3.82 17.51
C ARG A 51 6.76 4.27 16.31
N HIS A 52 5.44 4.07 16.39
CA HIS A 52 4.51 4.86 15.60
C HIS A 52 4.81 6.35 15.82
N ASN A 53 4.88 7.11 14.75
CA ASN A 53 4.80 8.56 14.86
C ASN A 53 3.43 8.95 15.41
N LYS A 54 3.32 10.17 15.90
CA LYS A 54 2.10 10.68 16.53
C LYS A 54 0.87 10.56 15.61
N ASP A 55 1.09 10.70 14.31
CA ASP A 55 0.05 10.75 13.27
C ASP A 55 -0.17 9.40 12.57
N ASP A 56 0.59 8.36 12.93
CA ASP A 56 0.46 7.05 12.31
C ASP A 56 -0.79 6.32 12.81
N TRP A 57 -1.34 5.49 11.94
CA TRP A 57 -2.43 4.59 12.28
C TRP A 57 -1.97 3.57 13.34
N LYS A 58 -2.83 3.26 14.31
CA LYS A 58 -2.48 2.42 15.50
C LYS A 58 -3.15 1.05 15.51
N GLY A 59 -3.59 0.57 14.36
CA GLY A 59 -4.24 -0.74 14.25
C GLY A 59 -3.32 -1.84 13.76
N THR A 60 -3.89 -3.02 13.55
CA THR A 60 -3.21 -4.20 13.04
C THR A 60 -3.94 -4.67 11.78
N ILE A 61 -3.17 -5.10 10.78
CA ILE A 61 -3.66 -5.72 9.56
C ILE A 61 -3.78 -7.21 9.84
N GLU A 62 -5.00 -7.74 9.78
CA GLU A 62 -5.29 -9.15 10.06
C GLU A 62 -5.13 -10.02 8.82
N ALA A 63 -5.51 -9.49 7.66
CA ALA A 63 -5.44 -10.20 6.38
C ALA A 63 -5.38 -9.22 5.21
N ILE A 64 -4.97 -9.75 4.07
CA ILE A 64 -5.15 -9.11 2.76
C ILE A 64 -6.40 -9.74 2.15
N ASP A 65 -7.41 -8.92 1.85
CA ASP A 65 -8.65 -9.36 1.20
C ASP A 65 -8.45 -9.52 -0.31
N ASP A 66 -7.78 -8.54 -0.94
CA ASP A 66 -7.47 -8.57 -2.38
C ASP A 66 -6.24 -7.72 -2.72
N ILE A 67 -5.65 -7.97 -3.89
CA ILE A 67 -4.57 -7.18 -4.47
C ILE A 67 -4.97 -6.70 -5.86
N GLU A 68 -4.59 -5.47 -6.20
CA GLU A 68 -4.87 -4.90 -7.52
C GLU A 68 -6.38 -4.93 -7.89
N GLU A 69 -7.25 -4.74 -6.90
CA GLU A 69 -8.71 -4.84 -7.01
C GLU A 69 -9.26 -3.74 -7.95
N ASN A 70 -9.98 -4.14 -9.00
CA ASN A 70 -10.59 -3.20 -9.94
C ASN A 70 -12.00 -2.82 -9.49
N ILE A 71 -12.18 -1.56 -9.11
CA ILE A 71 -13.46 -1.03 -8.67
C ILE A 71 -14.06 -0.14 -9.76
N TRP A 72 -15.30 -0.43 -10.12
CA TRP A 72 -16.08 0.36 -11.06
C TRP A 72 -17.30 0.89 -10.29
N CYS A 73 -17.38 2.20 -10.13
CA CYS A 73 -18.49 2.85 -9.43
C CYS A 73 -19.23 3.78 -10.39
N PRO A 74 -20.22 3.26 -11.16
CA PRO A 74 -20.99 4.05 -12.11
C PRO A 74 -21.72 5.24 -11.47
N GLU A 75 -22.20 5.08 -10.23
CA GLU A 75 -22.88 6.16 -9.49
C GLU A 75 -22.01 7.40 -9.29
N LEU A 76 -20.71 7.20 -9.08
CA LEU A 76 -19.75 8.30 -8.94
C LEU A 76 -19.14 8.70 -10.29
N GLY A 77 -19.31 7.89 -11.34
CA GLY A 77 -18.62 8.06 -12.62
C GLY A 77 -17.11 7.80 -12.53
N ILE A 78 -16.67 6.99 -11.56
CA ILE A 78 -15.24 6.76 -11.29
C ILE A 78 -14.93 5.26 -11.45
N LYS A 79 -13.74 4.98 -11.97
CA LYS A 79 -13.09 3.67 -11.89
C LYS A 79 -11.76 3.82 -11.18
N GLY A 80 -11.36 2.80 -10.43
CA GLY A 80 -10.07 2.76 -9.75
C GLY A 80 -9.52 1.35 -9.68
N LYS A 81 -8.23 1.26 -9.37
CA LYS A 81 -7.54 0.01 -9.10
C LYS A 81 -6.87 0.17 -7.75
N VAL A 82 -7.42 -0.45 -6.72
CA VAL A 82 -6.88 -0.38 -5.36
C VAL A 82 -5.65 -1.29 -5.30
N ASP A 83 -4.50 -0.77 -4.85
CA ASP A 83 -3.27 -1.56 -4.79
C ASP A 83 -3.44 -2.79 -3.88
N VAL A 84 -3.93 -2.56 -2.65
CA VAL A 84 -4.21 -3.63 -1.69
C VAL A 84 -5.46 -3.29 -0.90
N SER A 85 -6.39 -4.24 -0.83
CA SER A 85 -7.53 -4.21 0.08
C SER A 85 -7.18 -5.01 1.32
N ILE A 86 -7.09 -4.36 2.47
CA ILE A 86 -6.67 -4.98 3.73
C ILE A 86 -7.85 -5.09 4.71
N LYS A 87 -7.80 -6.14 5.52
CA LYS A 87 -8.76 -6.39 6.60
C LYS A 87 -8.15 -6.08 7.95
N THR A 88 -8.94 -5.40 8.77
CA THR A 88 -8.67 -5.13 10.18
C THR A 88 -9.77 -5.77 11.02
N ALA A 89 -9.60 -5.79 12.34
CA ALA A 89 -10.58 -6.36 13.27
C ALA A 89 -12.03 -5.86 13.07
N PHE A 90 -12.20 -4.65 12.54
CA PHE A 90 -13.52 -4.01 12.43
C PHE A 90 -13.94 -3.71 10.99
N ASN A 91 -13.00 -3.47 10.08
CA ASN A 91 -13.29 -2.89 8.76
C ASN A 91 -12.31 -3.38 7.69
N THR A 92 -12.75 -3.34 6.44
CA THR A 92 -11.87 -3.40 5.26
C THR A 92 -11.45 -1.97 4.88
N MET A 93 -10.20 -1.79 4.46
CA MET A 93 -9.70 -0.47 4.03
C MET A 93 -8.72 -0.58 2.86
N PRO A 94 -8.64 0.46 2.00
CA PRO A 94 -7.64 0.51 0.95
C PRO A 94 -6.28 0.91 1.52
N LEU A 95 -5.24 0.22 1.08
CA LEU A 95 -3.83 0.56 1.29
C LEU A 95 -3.20 0.89 -0.06
N GLU A 96 -2.75 2.13 -0.22
CA GLU A 96 -2.09 2.63 -1.43
C GLU A 96 -0.57 2.72 -1.22
N LEU A 97 0.19 2.20 -2.19
CA LEU A 97 1.64 2.12 -2.15
C LEU A 97 2.28 3.25 -2.97
N LYS A 98 3.29 3.92 -2.41
CA LYS A 98 4.06 4.98 -3.09
C LYS A 98 5.55 4.73 -2.99
N THR A 99 6.22 4.65 -4.13
CA THR A 99 7.69 4.47 -4.24
C THR A 99 8.45 5.79 -4.45
N GLY A 100 7.73 6.89 -4.63
CA GLY A 100 8.27 8.24 -4.79
C GLY A 100 8.59 8.94 -3.46
N ARG A 101 8.88 10.24 -3.53
CA ARG A 101 9.08 11.07 -2.33
C ARG A 101 7.85 11.00 -1.42
N ALA A 102 8.06 10.89 -0.11
CA ALA A 102 7.03 11.00 0.92
C ALA A 102 6.54 12.46 1.05
N SER A 103 5.83 12.95 0.04
CA SER A 103 5.28 14.29 0.01
C SER A 103 3.95 14.41 0.76
N VAL A 104 3.27 13.27 1.01
CA VAL A 104 1.90 13.23 1.57
C VAL A 104 1.00 14.25 0.89
N SER A 105 1.14 14.34 -0.43
CA SER A 105 0.52 15.39 -1.23
C SER A 105 -1.01 15.25 -1.26
N LEU A 106 -1.69 16.33 -1.62
CA LEU A 106 -3.14 16.34 -1.74
C LEU A 106 -3.63 15.32 -2.77
N GLU A 107 -2.83 15.05 -3.81
CA GLU A 107 -3.13 14.06 -4.85
C GLU A 107 -3.11 12.64 -4.28
N HIS A 108 -2.09 12.28 -3.49
CA HIS A 108 -2.02 10.95 -2.87
C HIS A 108 -3.17 10.74 -1.88
N ARG A 109 -3.52 11.77 -1.09
CA ARG A 109 -4.68 11.73 -0.20
C ARG A 109 -6.00 11.65 -0.98
N GLY A 110 -6.10 12.38 -2.10
CA GLY A 110 -7.25 12.38 -2.98
C GLY A 110 -7.51 11.00 -3.58
N GLN A 111 -6.46 10.28 -3.97
CA GLN A 111 -6.56 8.93 -4.51
C GLN A 111 -7.15 7.96 -3.47
N VAL A 112 -6.64 7.96 -2.24
CA VAL A 112 -7.19 7.12 -1.17
C VAL A 112 -8.62 7.53 -0.81
N MET A 113 -8.93 8.83 -0.79
CA MET A 113 -10.29 9.32 -0.58
C MET A 113 -11.25 8.80 -1.66
N MET A 114 -10.84 8.79 -2.93
CA MET A 114 -11.64 8.23 -4.02
C MET A 114 -11.90 6.73 -3.82
N TYR A 115 -10.91 5.97 -3.38
CA TYR A 115 -11.11 4.55 -3.07
C TYR A 115 -12.08 4.34 -1.92
N ILE A 116 -11.93 5.10 -0.83
CA ILE A 116 -12.86 5.07 0.30
C ILE A 116 -14.28 5.35 -0.18
N MET A 117 -14.49 6.38 -1.01
CA MET A 117 -15.81 6.71 -1.55
C MET A 117 -16.39 5.58 -2.40
N MET A 118 -15.59 4.99 -3.30
CA MET A 118 -16.05 3.89 -4.15
C MET A 118 -16.36 2.62 -3.36
N MET A 119 -15.50 2.23 -2.40
CA MET A 119 -15.72 1.05 -1.57
C MET A 119 -16.96 1.22 -0.68
N ASN A 120 -17.16 2.39 -0.06
CA ASN A 120 -18.40 2.64 0.69
C ASN A 120 -19.65 2.53 -0.21
N LYS A 121 -19.57 2.96 -1.47
CA LYS A 121 -20.66 2.82 -2.44
C LYS A 121 -20.96 1.37 -2.84
N LEU A 122 -19.98 0.48 -2.76
CA LEU A 122 -20.17 -0.95 -2.96
C LEU A 122 -20.65 -1.69 -1.70
N GLY A 123 -20.87 -0.98 -0.59
CA GLY A 123 -21.41 -1.55 0.66
C GLY A 123 -20.38 -1.96 1.69
N TYR A 124 -19.09 -1.70 1.47
CA TYR A 124 -18.06 -1.86 2.50
C TYR A 124 -18.20 -0.75 3.56
N ASN A 125 -17.85 -1.05 4.81
CA ASN A 125 -17.70 -0.02 5.84
C ASN A 125 -16.25 0.45 5.90
N VAL A 126 -15.93 1.53 5.18
CA VAL A 126 -14.54 2.02 5.06
C VAL A 126 -14.41 3.40 5.70
N PRO A 127 -14.01 3.50 6.99
CA PRO A 127 -13.89 4.79 7.66
C PRO A 127 -12.59 5.54 7.33
N SER A 128 -11.57 4.84 6.86
CA SER A 128 -10.24 5.37 6.57
C SER A 128 -9.50 4.49 5.56
N GLY A 129 -8.36 4.96 5.07
CA GLY A 129 -7.43 4.21 4.24
C GLY A 129 -5.98 4.55 4.61
N LEU A 130 -5.05 3.73 4.15
CA LEU A 130 -3.63 3.86 4.47
C LEU A 130 -2.82 4.29 3.24
N LEU A 131 -1.80 5.12 3.47
CA LEU A 131 -0.79 5.50 2.49
C LEU A 131 0.57 5.00 2.98
N LEU A 132 1.18 4.08 2.25
CA LEU A 132 2.50 3.55 2.57
C LEU A 132 3.54 4.09 1.58
N TYR A 133 4.50 4.84 2.11
CA TYR A 133 5.68 5.27 1.37
C TYR A 133 6.80 4.26 1.60
N LEU A 134 7.28 3.66 0.52
CA LEU A 134 8.32 2.63 0.57
C LEU A 134 9.74 3.20 0.50
N ARG A 135 9.88 4.51 0.23
CA ARG A 135 11.17 5.18 0.04
C ARG A 135 11.60 5.98 1.26
#